data_AF-A0A838R0C6-F1
#
_entry.id   AF-A0A838R0C6-F1
#
_cell.length_a   1.000
_cell.length_b   1.000
_cell.length_c   1.000
_cell.angle_alpha   90.00
_cell.angle_beta   90.00
_cell.angle_gamma   90.00
#
_symmetry.space_group_name_H-M   'P 1'
#
loop_
_entity.id
_entity.type
_entity.pdbx_description
1 polymer ?
#
loop_
_entity_poly.entity_id
_entity_poly.type
_entity_poly.pdbx_seq_one_letter_code
_entity_poly.pdbx_strand_id
1 'polypeptide(L)'
;TGHTTLARKLSGREERELEKRVRAIERKIAKLDDEKKELNAKLMQTSDAAESKRIRDQLAAMAEEVASLEHEWLEASGDLG
;
A
#
# COMPACT_ATOMS: atom_id res chain seq x y z
N THR A 1 -32.84 -19.76 1.51
CA THR A 1 -32.30 -19.57 0.14
C THR A 1 -30.78 -19.55 0.27
N GLY A 2 -30.11 -20.61 -0.18
CA GLY A 2 -28.68 -20.81 0.05
C GLY A 2 -27.86 -19.99 -0.92
N HIS A 3 -27.06 -19.06 -0.40
CA HIS A 3 -25.94 -18.47 -1.14
C HIS A 3 -24.69 -19.26 -0.74
N THR A 4 -24.51 -20.43 -1.36
CA THR A 4 -23.18 -21.02 -1.43
C THR A 4 -22.46 -20.27 -2.53
N THR A 5 -21.75 -19.21 -2.16
CA THR A 5 -20.78 -18.56 -3.05
C THR A 5 -19.69 -19.60 -3.28
N LEU A 6 -19.80 -20.38 -4.35
CA LEU A 6 -18.72 -21.23 -4.83
C LEU A 6 -17.58 -20.27 -5.18
N ALA A 7 -16.60 -20.14 -4.30
CA ALA A 7 -15.37 -19.41 -4.59
C ALA A 7 -14.82 -20.00 -5.90
N ARG A 8 -14.80 -19.16 -6.95
CA ARG A 8 -14.26 -19.55 -8.25
C ARG A 8 -12.81 -19.97 -7.99
N LYS A 9 -12.50 -21.24 -8.23
CA LYS A 9 -11.13 -21.71 -8.14
C LYS A 9 -10.31 -20.99 -9.22
N LEU A 10 -9.31 -20.23 -8.79
CA LEU A 10 -8.36 -19.58 -9.68
C LEU A 10 -7.62 -20.63 -10.50
N SER A 11 -7.34 -20.32 -11.77
CA SER A 11 -6.34 -21.06 -12.53
C SER A 11 -4.95 -20.77 -11.99
N GLY A 12 -4.01 -21.70 -12.14
CA GLY A 12 -2.63 -21.48 -11.69
C GLY A 12 -1.92 -20.31 -12.40
N ARG A 13 -2.45 -19.80 -13.52
CA ARG A 13 -1.97 -18.54 -14.11
C ARG A 13 -2.49 -17.34 -13.33
N GLU A 14 -3.78 -17.31 -13.00
CA GLU A 14 -4.40 -16.22 -12.23
C GLU A 14 -3.80 -16.13 -10.83
N GLU A 15 -3.58 -17.27 -10.18
CA GLU A 15 -2.88 -17.36 -8.89
C GLU A 15 -1.49 -16.73 -8.96
N ARG A 16 -0.65 -17.11 -9.95
CA ARG A 16 0.69 -16.51 -10.13
C ARG A 16 0.66 -15.01 -10.40
N GLU A 17 -0.34 -14.51 -11.13
CA GLU A 17 -0.46 -13.07 -11.37
C GLU A 17 -0.92 -12.32 -10.11
N LEU A 18 -1.81 -12.91 -9.31
CA LEU A 18 -2.21 -12.37 -8.00
C LEU A 18 -1.03 -12.37 -7.01
N GLU A 19 -0.26 -13.46 -6.93
CA GLU A 19 0.96 -13.51 -6.11
C GLU A 19 1.96 -12.40 -6.49
N LYS A 20 2.16 -12.18 -7.80
CA LYS A 20 3.04 -11.09 -8.28
C LYS A 20 2.50 -9.73 -7.86
N ARG A 21 1.19 -9.53 -7.94
CA ARG A 21 0.53 -8.28 -7.55
C ARG A 21 0.68 -8.03 -6.05
N VAL A 22 0.38 -9.01 -5.20
CA VAL A 22 0.56 -8.94 -3.75
C VAL A 22 2.00 -8.56 -3.41
N ARG A 23 2.98 -9.28 -3.97
CA ARG A 23 4.41 -8.98 -3.74
C ARG A 23 4.81 -7.59 -4.23
N ALA A 24 4.20 -7.09 -5.31
CA ALA A 24 4.48 -5.75 -5.82
C ALA A 24 3.93 -4.67 -4.88
N ILE A 25 2.73 -4.86 -4.34
CA ILE A 25 2.11 -3.97 -3.36
C ILE A 25 2.95 -3.93 -2.08
N GLU A 26 3.35 -5.09 -1.55
CA GLU A 26 4.20 -5.19 -0.35
C GLU A 26 5.52 -4.43 -0.51
N ARG A 27 6.21 -4.61 -1.66
CA ARG A 27 7.44 -3.86 -1.94
C ARG A 27 7.19 -2.35 -2.01
N LYS A 28 6.05 -1.93 -2.54
CA LYS A 28 5.70 -0.52 -2.66
C LYS A 28 5.40 0.10 -1.28
N ILE A 29 4.62 -0.60 -0.44
CA ILE A 29 4.35 -0.19 0.94
C ILE A 29 5.67 -0.06 1.71
N ALA A 30 6.56 -1.06 1.63
CA ALA A 30 7.86 -1.01 2.30
C ALA A 30 8.70 0.20 1.88
N LYS A 31 8.71 0.54 0.58
CA LYS A 31 9.41 1.73 0.07
C LYS A 31 8.79 3.03 0.61
N LEU A 32 7.47 3.13 0.61
CA LEU A 32 6.76 4.30 1.16
C LEU A 32 7.01 4.46 2.66
N ASP A 33 7.12 3.37 3.41
CA ASP A 33 7.47 3.40 4.83
C ASP A 33 8.88 3.92 5.07
N ASP A 34 9.85 3.52 4.25
CA ASP A 34 11.22 4.04 4.35
C ASP A 34 11.29 5.52 3.95
N GLU A 35 10.65 5.92 2.85
CA GLU A 35 10.55 7.33 2.44
C GLU A 35 9.85 8.20 3.52
N LYS A 36 8.82 7.66 4.19
CA LYS A 36 8.14 8.32 5.30
C LYS A 36 9.08 8.55 6.49
N LYS A 37 9.95 7.59 6.82
CA LYS A 37 10.96 7.77 7.89
C LYS A 37 11.95 8.88 7.52
N GLU A 38 12.43 8.89 6.28
CA GLU A 38 13.33 9.92 5.77
C GLU A 38 12.70 11.31 5.80
N LEU A 39 11.46 11.45 5.34
CA LEU A 39 10.73 12.72 5.37
C LEU A 39 10.45 13.21 6.79
N ASN A 40 10.13 12.31 7.73
CA ASN A 40 9.97 12.68 9.14
C ASN A 40 11.30 13.15 9.76
N ALA A 41 12.41 12.47 9.47
CA ALA A 41 13.73 12.89 9.91
C ALA A 41 14.09 14.28 9.33
N LYS A 42 13.76 14.52 8.06
CA LYS A 42 13.94 15.83 7.42
C LYS A 42 13.08 16.91 8.08
N LEU A 43 11.80 16.62 8.34
CA LEU A 43 10.88 17.55 9.00
C LEU A 43 11.40 18.02 10.37
N MET A 44 12.03 17.13 11.14
CA MET A 44 12.63 17.47 12.43
C MET A 44 13.82 18.45 12.32
N GLN A 45 14.48 18.51 11.16
CA GLN A 45 15.62 19.38 10.89
C GLN A 45 15.20 20.69 10.19
N THR A 46 14.01 20.72 9.58
CA THR A 46 13.52 21.87 8.83
C THR A 46 13.04 22.98 9.77
N SER A 47 13.65 24.16 9.67
CA SER A 47 13.21 25.39 10.36
C SER A 47 12.32 26.29 9.49
N ASP A 48 12.33 26.08 8.17
CA ASP A 48 11.50 26.84 7.23
C ASP A 48 10.04 26.36 7.26
N ALA A 49 9.11 27.30 7.47
CA ALA A 49 7.70 26.98 7.63
C ALA A 49 7.06 26.45 6.32
N ALA A 50 7.49 26.97 5.16
CA ALA A 50 6.95 26.58 3.86
C ALA A 50 7.43 25.18 3.47
N GLU A 51 8.71 24.87 3.66
CA GLU A 51 9.29 23.54 3.48
C GLU A 51 8.65 22.53 4.45
N SER A 52 8.50 22.90 5.72
CA SER A 52 7.81 22.04 6.71
C SER A 52 6.39 21.72 6.28
N LYS A 53 5.67 22.71 5.72
CA LYS A 53 4.32 22.48 5.18
C LYS A 53 4.35 21.50 4.00
N ARG A 54 5.29 21.68 3.05
CA ARG A 54 5.43 20.77 1.89
C ARG A 54 5.70 19.34 2.33
N ILE A 55 6.59 19.14 3.30
CA ILE A 55 6.90 17.80 3.82
C ILE A 55 5.66 17.18 4.49
N ARG A 56 4.89 17.96 5.28
CA ARG A 56 3.63 17.48 5.85
C ARG A 56 2.59 17.12 4.80
N ASP A 57 2.46 17.93 3.74
CA ASP A 57 1.55 17.64 2.62
C ASP A 57 1.95 16.35 1.89
N GLN A 58 3.26 16.11 1.70
CA GLN A 58 3.79 14.86 1.14
C GLN A 58 3.49 13.66 2.05
N LEU A 59 3.74 13.78 3.36
CA LEU A 59 3.44 12.73 4.34
C LEU A 59 1.96 12.37 4.36
N ALA A 60 1.07 13.36 4.23
CA ALA A 60 -0.37 13.12 4.14
C ALA A 60 -0.75 12.38 2.85
N ALA A 61 -0.22 12.81 1.70
CA ALA A 61 -0.47 12.11 0.43
C ALA A 61 0.03 10.65 0.46
N MET A 62 1.21 10.41 1.06
CA MET A 62 1.74 9.05 1.22
C MET A 62 0.87 8.20 2.15
N ALA A 63 0.27 8.78 3.19
CA ALA A 63 -0.63 8.05 4.07
C ALA A 63 -1.89 7.56 3.33
N GLU A 64 -2.48 8.42 2.48
CA GLU A 64 -3.61 8.04 1.62
C GLU A 64 -3.21 6.96 0.59
N GLU A 65 -2.01 7.07 0.02
CA GLU A 65 -1.50 6.06 -0.92
C GLU A 65 -1.28 4.71 -0.24
N VAL A 66 -0.70 4.70 0.96
CA VAL A 66 -0.52 3.46 1.75
C VAL A 66 -1.88 2.84 2.08
N ALA A 67 -2.85 3.61 2.54
CA ALA A 67 -4.19 3.10 2.84
C ALA A 67 -4.87 2.47 1.60
N SER A 68 -4.73 3.09 0.43
CA SER A 68 -5.22 2.55 -0.83
C SER A 68 -4.51 1.23 -1.20
N LEU A 69 -3.20 1.14 -0.99
CA LEU A 69 -2.42 -0.06 -1.26
C LEU A 69 -2.74 -1.19 -0.27
N GLU A 70 -2.95 -0.89 1.01
CA GLU A 70 -3.38 -1.85 2.01
C GLU A 70 -4.74 -2.46 1.67
N HIS A 71 -5.69 -1.65 1.20
CA HIS A 71 -6.97 -2.14 0.69
C HIS A 71 -6.77 -3.05 -0.53
N GLU A 72 -5.94 -2.66 -1.49
CA GLU A 72 -5.63 -3.49 -2.66
C GLU A 72 -4.96 -4.82 -2.28
N TRP A 73 -4.06 -4.78 -1.30
CA TRP A 73 -3.39 -5.95 -0.76
C TRP A 73 -4.37 -6.90 -0.07
N LEU A 74 -5.31 -6.37 0.72
CA LEU A 74 -6.34 -7.15 1.41
C LEU A 74 -7.19 -7.93 0.40
N GLU A 75 -7.71 -7.24 -0.62
CA GLU A 75 -8.53 -7.86 -1.66
C GLU A 75 -7.73 -8.92 -2.44
N ALA A 76 -6.52 -8.58 -2.90
CA ALA A 76 -5.69 -9.50 -3.68
C ALA A 76 -5.22 -10.73 -2.87
N SER A 77 -4.98 -10.55 -1.56
CA SER A 77 -4.61 -11.66 -0.66
C SER A 77 -5.81 -12.51 -0.28
N GLY A 78 -7.00 -11.90 -0.16
CA GLY A 78 -8.26 -12.61 0.03
C GLY A 78 -8.61 -13.50 -1.16
N ASP A 79 -8.36 -13.04 -2.39
CA ASP A 79 -8.57 -13.83 -3.60
C ASP A 79 -7.64 -15.04 -3.72
N LEU A 80 -6.46 -15.01 -3.05
CA LEU A 80 -5.50 -16.12 -3.03
C LEU A 80 -5.84 -17.23 -2.01
N GLY A 81 -6.66 -16.93 -0.99
CA GLY A 81 -7.01 -17.83 0.12
C GLY A 81 -8.32 -18.58 -0.08
#